data_AF-A0A6M7WNW4-F1
#
_entry.id   AF-A0A6M7WNW4-F1
#
_cell.length_a   1.000
_cell.length_b   1.000
_cell.length_c   1.000
_cell.angle_alpha   90.00
_cell.angle_beta   90.00
_cell.angle_gamma   90.00
#
_symmetry.space_group_name_H-M   'P 1'
#
loop_
_entity.id
_entity.type
_entity.pdbx_description
1 polymer ?
#
loop_
_entity_poly.entity_id
_entity_poly.type
_entity_poly.pdbx_seq_one_letter_code
_entity_poly.pdbx_strand_id
1 'polypeptide(L)'
;MLHIRFMLMKQRMCEMCKSNRLVELRTTQAVRQNWRCFYCDFPMWDGDPRAAAKRNLPEGLLNRFRCTAEHLIPRTDGGRDNLDNIVAACVFCNRTRHKMRDVLSPVAYQQRVRRRVAVRKWHPLECHRLLK
;
A
#
# COMPACT_ATOMS: atom_id res chain seq x y z
N MET A 1 -7.99 33.43 -32.76
CA MET A 1 -6.78 32.67 -32.34
C MET A 1 -6.61 32.46 -30.83
N LEU A 2 -7.35 33.14 -29.94
CA LEU A 2 -7.28 32.92 -28.48
C LEU A 2 -8.07 31.69 -27.99
N HIS A 3 -9.13 31.29 -28.68
CA HIS A 3 -10.00 30.16 -28.29
C HIS A 3 -9.30 28.78 -28.44
N ILE A 4 -8.49 28.61 -29.49
CA ILE A 4 -7.72 27.37 -29.74
C ILE A 4 -6.65 27.19 -28.65
N ARG A 5 -6.02 28.30 -28.20
CA ARG A 5 -5.01 28.29 -27.14
C ARG A 5 -5.60 27.91 -25.78
N PHE A 6 -6.87 28.27 -25.51
CA PHE A 6 -7.58 27.89 -24.29
C PHE A 6 -7.99 26.40 -24.28
N MET A 7 -8.39 25.83 -25.43
CA MET A 7 -8.69 24.40 -25.57
C MET A 7 -7.44 23.52 -25.43
N LEU A 8 -6.30 23.96 -25.99
CA LEU A 8 -5.01 23.26 -25.86
C LEU A 8 -4.45 23.28 -24.42
N MET A 9 -4.72 24.33 -23.63
CA MET A 9 -4.35 24.36 -22.20
C MET A 9 -5.24 23.45 -21.34
N LYS A 10 -6.53 23.30 -21.67
CA LYS A 10 -7.40 22.27 -21.04
C LYS A 10 -6.96 20.84 -21.40
N GLN A 11 -6.49 20.61 -22.62
CA GLN A 11 -5.93 19.31 -23.03
C GLN A 11 -4.62 18.98 -22.30
N ARG A 12 -3.72 19.96 -22.08
CA ARG A 12 -2.47 19.76 -21.31
C ARG A 12 -2.70 19.52 -19.81
N MET A 13 -3.74 20.10 -19.20
CA MET A 13 -4.13 19.77 -17.82
C MET A 13 -4.78 18.39 -17.66
N CYS A 14 -5.24 17.79 -18.78
CA CYS A 14 -5.84 16.46 -18.82
C CYS A 14 -4.79 15.33 -18.87
N GLU A 15 -3.53 15.62 -19.22
CA GLU A 15 -2.46 14.62 -19.33
C GLU A 15 -1.71 14.36 -18.01
N MET A 16 -1.82 15.26 -17.01
CA MET A 16 -1.15 15.14 -15.70
C MET A 16 -2.09 14.74 -14.53
N CYS A 17 -3.35 14.43 -14.81
CA CYS A 17 -4.31 13.94 -13.82
C CYS A 17 -5.18 12.81 -14.40
N LYS A 18 -4.55 11.78 -14.99
CA LYS A 18 -5.16 10.45 -14.85
C LYS A 18 -4.94 10.04 -13.40
N SER A 19 -5.86 10.46 -12.54
CA SER A 19 -6.00 9.87 -11.24
C SER A 19 -6.12 8.36 -11.45
N ASN A 20 -5.04 7.64 -11.16
CA ASN A 20 -5.04 6.21 -11.29
C ASN A 20 -6.03 5.73 -10.23
N ARG A 21 -7.21 5.27 -10.64
CA ARG A 21 -8.27 4.78 -9.75
C ARG A 21 -7.71 3.87 -8.64
N LEU A 22 -6.69 3.07 -8.94
CA LEU A 22 -6.04 2.22 -7.94
C LEU A 22 -5.25 3.02 -6.88
N VAL A 23 -4.64 4.15 -7.27
CA VAL A 23 -4.00 5.10 -6.35
C VAL A 23 -5.04 5.76 -5.45
N GLU A 24 -6.19 6.19 -5.98
CA GLU A 24 -7.30 6.73 -5.17
C GLU A 24 -7.83 5.71 -4.16
N LEU A 25 -8.09 4.48 -4.61
CA LEU A 25 -8.57 3.40 -3.76
C LEU A 25 -7.55 3.07 -2.66
N ARG A 26 -6.25 3.00 -3.02
CA ARG A 26 -5.17 2.81 -2.06
C ARG A 26 -5.15 3.92 -1.01
N THR A 27 -5.18 5.18 -1.44
CA THR A 27 -5.14 6.32 -0.51
C THR A 27 -6.37 6.33 0.39
N THR A 28 -7.56 6.09 -0.17
CA THR A 28 -8.81 5.99 0.59
C THR A 28 -8.75 4.88 1.63
N GLN A 29 -8.28 3.69 1.25
CA GLN A 29 -8.15 2.58 2.19
C GLN A 29 -7.04 2.79 3.21
N ALA A 30 -5.93 3.44 2.83
CA ALA A 30 -4.90 3.82 3.78
C ALA A 30 -5.47 4.75 4.85
N VAL A 31 -6.26 5.76 4.48
CA VAL A 31 -6.94 6.63 5.46
C VAL A 31 -7.89 5.83 6.36
N ARG A 32 -8.76 4.98 5.78
CA ARG A 32 -9.70 4.14 6.56
C ARG A 32 -9.00 3.17 7.52
N GLN A 33 -7.80 2.74 7.17
CA GLN A 33 -6.96 1.87 7.98
C GLN A 33 -6.02 2.63 8.92
N ASN A 34 -6.20 3.95 9.11
CA ASN A 34 -5.31 4.80 9.91
C ASN A 34 -3.83 4.71 9.48
N TRP A 35 -3.60 4.58 8.18
CA TRP A 35 -2.30 4.34 7.56
C TRP A 35 -1.57 3.10 8.09
N ARG A 36 -2.29 2.13 8.67
CA ARG A 36 -1.72 0.84 9.10
C ARG A 36 -1.91 -0.22 8.04
N CYS A 37 -0.89 -1.06 7.87
CA CYS A 37 -0.92 -2.17 6.94
C CYS A 37 -2.01 -3.16 7.32
N PHE A 38 -2.87 -3.52 6.36
CA PHE A 38 -3.94 -4.48 6.57
C PHE A 38 -3.46 -5.81 7.17
N TYR A 39 -2.25 -6.27 6.82
CA TYR A 39 -1.72 -7.56 7.27
C TYR A 39 -0.93 -7.48 8.58
N CYS A 40 0.09 -6.61 8.65
CA CYS A 40 1.02 -6.56 9.79
C CYS A 40 0.74 -5.48 10.82
N ASP A 41 -0.20 -4.56 10.53
CA ASP A 41 -0.58 -3.43 11.39
C ASP A 41 0.49 -2.35 11.62
N PHE A 42 1.68 -2.50 11.01
CA PHE A 42 2.71 -1.46 11.02
C PHE A 42 2.24 -0.21 10.26
N PRO A 43 2.67 0.99 10.69
CA PRO A 43 2.41 2.22 9.95
C PRO A 43 3.03 2.15 8.56
N MET A 44 2.32 2.74 7.60
CA MET A 44 2.70 2.86 6.21
C MET A 44 2.84 4.33 5.82
N TRP A 45 3.44 4.58 4.67
CA TRP A 45 3.53 5.91 4.09
C TRP A 45 3.51 5.84 2.58
N ASP A 46 3.12 6.97 2.01
CA ASP A 46 3.20 7.20 0.58
C ASP A 46 4.49 7.98 0.23
N GLY A 47 5.05 7.72 -0.94
CA GLY A 47 6.19 8.46 -1.46
C GLY A 47 7.55 8.14 -0.82
N ASP A 48 8.33 9.20 -0.59
CA ASP A 48 9.76 9.14 -0.23
C ASP A 48 9.98 8.58 1.20
N PRO A 49 10.69 7.44 1.36
CA PRO A 49 11.03 6.89 2.67
C PRO A 49 11.85 7.86 3.56
N ARG A 50 12.53 8.87 3.00
CA ARG A 50 13.22 9.91 3.77
C ARG A 50 12.26 10.77 4.59
N ALA A 51 11.04 11.01 4.11
CA ALA A 51 10.01 11.68 4.90
C ALA A 51 9.64 10.85 6.16
N ALA A 52 9.77 9.52 6.06
CA ALA A 52 9.59 8.61 7.19
C ALA A 52 10.86 8.42 8.04
N ALA A 53 12.04 8.86 7.57
CA ALA A 53 13.33 8.73 8.28
C ALA A 53 13.40 9.47 9.61
N LYS A 54 12.48 10.42 9.86
CA LYS A 54 12.21 10.99 11.20
C LYS A 54 11.94 9.93 12.28
N ARG A 55 11.69 8.68 11.88
CA ARG A 55 11.53 7.51 12.76
C ARG A 55 12.84 6.81 13.12
N ASN A 56 14.00 7.42 12.84
CA ASN A 56 15.36 6.97 13.15
C ASN A 56 15.74 5.59 12.59
N LEU A 57 15.05 5.10 11.56
CA LEU A 57 15.31 3.80 10.94
C LEU A 57 16.12 3.97 9.65
N PRO A 58 16.99 3.01 9.30
CA PRO A 58 17.62 2.97 7.98
C PRO A 58 16.59 3.00 6.84
N GLU A 59 16.88 3.73 5.78
CA GLU A 59 15.98 3.89 4.62
C GLU A 59 15.56 2.53 4.02
N GLY A 60 16.48 1.56 3.97
CA GLY A 60 16.19 0.20 3.50
C GLY A 60 15.10 -0.51 4.32
N LEU A 61 15.06 -0.30 5.64
CA LEU A 61 14.00 -0.85 6.49
C LEU A 61 12.68 -0.11 6.30
N LEU A 62 12.76 1.21 6.10
CA LEU A 62 11.60 2.05 5.82
C LEU A 62 10.92 1.67 4.49
N ASN A 63 11.70 1.37 3.46
CA ASN A 63 11.16 0.97 2.16
C ASN A 63 10.19 -0.23 2.21
N ARG A 64 10.26 -1.07 3.25
CA ARG A 64 9.35 -2.20 3.47
C ARG A 64 7.91 -1.78 3.74
N PHE A 65 7.71 -0.56 4.24
CA PHE A 65 6.43 -0.03 4.72
C PHE A 65 5.77 0.96 3.75
N ARG A 66 6.31 1.09 2.53
CA ARG A 66 5.64 1.86 1.47
C ARG A 66 4.25 1.29 1.20
N CYS A 67 3.26 2.18 1.17
CA CYS A 67 1.85 1.84 0.97
C CYS A 67 1.59 1.40 -0.48
N THR A 68 0.96 0.24 -0.66
CA THR A 68 0.51 -0.29 -1.95
C THR A 68 -0.96 -0.68 -1.89
N ALA A 69 -1.62 -0.69 -3.05
CA ALA A 69 -2.94 -1.31 -3.19
C ALA A 69 -2.77 -2.83 -3.20
N GLU A 70 -3.57 -3.53 -2.40
CA GLU A 70 -3.64 -4.99 -2.40
C GLU A 70 -5.06 -5.44 -2.75
N HIS A 71 -5.17 -6.34 -3.71
CA HIS A 71 -6.41 -7.02 -4.07
C HIS A 71 -6.66 -8.20 -3.11
N LEU A 72 -7.81 -8.21 -2.45
CA LEU A 72 -8.24 -9.32 -1.61
C LEU A 72 -8.58 -10.56 -2.46
N ILE A 73 -9.35 -10.33 -3.53
CA ILE A 73 -9.61 -11.27 -4.62
C ILE A 73 -8.74 -10.85 -5.81
N PRO A 74 -7.83 -11.71 -6.28
CA PRO A 74 -7.00 -11.43 -7.45
C PRO A 74 -7.83 -11.05 -8.67
N ARG A 75 -7.28 -10.19 -9.54
CA ARG A 75 -7.92 -9.84 -10.82
C ARG A 75 -8.15 -11.06 -11.72
N THR A 76 -7.23 -12.04 -11.68
CA THR A 76 -7.34 -13.32 -12.41
C THR A 76 -8.59 -14.10 -12.00
N ASP A 77 -9.07 -13.90 -10.78
CA ASP A 77 -10.20 -14.60 -10.19
C ASP A 77 -11.47 -13.71 -10.21
N GLY A 78 -11.47 -12.67 -11.06
CA GLY A 78 -12.60 -11.74 -11.23
C GLY A 78 -12.63 -10.55 -10.26
N GLY A 79 -11.58 -10.34 -9.47
CA GLY A 79 -11.48 -9.23 -8.52
C GLY A 79 -11.49 -7.85 -9.20
N ARG A 80 -12.41 -6.98 -8.77
CA ARG A 80 -12.56 -5.61 -9.31
C ARG A 80 -11.73 -4.59 -8.53
N ASP A 81 -11.42 -3.47 -9.17
CA ASP A 81 -10.83 -2.30 -8.51
C ASP A 81 -11.94 -1.46 -7.83
N ASN A 82 -12.40 -1.92 -6.68
CA ASN A 82 -13.37 -1.22 -5.83
C ASN A 82 -12.91 -1.19 -4.37
N LEU A 83 -13.60 -0.40 -3.54
CA LEU A 83 -13.23 -0.24 -2.13
C LEU A 83 -13.40 -1.52 -1.31
N ASP A 84 -14.28 -2.43 -1.73
CA ASP A 84 -14.54 -3.67 -1.00
C ASP A 84 -13.47 -4.74 -1.26
N ASN A 85 -12.80 -4.67 -2.41
CA ASN A 85 -11.79 -5.64 -2.84
C ASN A 85 -10.35 -5.12 -2.74
N ILE A 86 -10.16 -3.81 -2.55
CA ILE A 86 -8.84 -3.22 -2.34
C ILE A 86 -8.63 -2.96 -0.86
N VAL A 87 -7.44 -3.28 -0.33
CA VAL A 87 -6.96 -2.81 0.97
C VAL A 87 -5.62 -2.13 0.80
N ALA A 88 -5.21 -1.31 1.77
CA ALA A 88 -3.85 -0.77 1.79
C ALA A 88 -2.92 -1.75 2.54
N ALA A 89 -1.83 -2.16 1.91
CA ALA A 89 -0.84 -3.05 2.53
C ALA A 89 0.56 -2.50 2.31
N CYS A 90 1.47 -2.84 3.20
CA CYS A 90 2.86 -2.49 2.99
C CYS A 90 3.44 -3.36 1.87
N VAL A 91 4.37 -2.78 1.10
CA VAL A 91 5.00 -3.48 -0.02
C VAL A 91 5.64 -4.81 0.38
N PHE A 92 6.17 -4.93 1.61
CA PHE A 92 6.71 -6.20 2.09
C PHE A 92 5.62 -7.28 2.21
N CYS A 93 4.53 -7.03 2.94
CA CYS A 93 3.47 -8.02 3.12
C CYS A 93 2.80 -8.36 1.77
N ASN A 94 2.48 -7.33 0.98
CA ASN A 94 1.86 -7.50 -0.32
C ASN A 94 2.73 -8.39 -1.23
N ARG A 95 4.01 -8.03 -1.44
CA ARG A 95 4.93 -8.86 -2.26
C ARG A 95 5.14 -10.26 -1.69
N THR A 96 5.25 -10.41 -0.37
CA THR A 96 5.43 -11.73 0.24
C THR A 96 4.21 -12.62 0.02
N ARG A 97 2.99 -12.07 0.03
CA ARG A 97 1.77 -12.82 -0.28
C ARG A 97 1.75 -13.30 -1.73
N HIS A 98 2.04 -12.43 -2.70
CA HIS A 98 2.06 -12.78 -4.14
C HIS A 98 3.17 -13.77 -4.52
N LYS A 99 4.23 -13.89 -3.70
CA LYS A 99 5.30 -14.89 -3.89
C LYS A 99 4.99 -16.25 -3.28
N MET A 100 3.87 -16.41 -2.57
CA MET A 100 3.51 -17.70 -2.00
C MET A 100 3.08 -18.67 -3.10
N ARG A 101 3.60 -19.89 -3.07
CA ARG A 101 3.18 -20.97 -3.98
C ARG A 101 1.69 -21.24 -3.87
N ASP A 102 1.20 -21.38 -2.64
CA ASP A 102 -0.22 -21.50 -2.33
C ASP A 102 -0.68 -20.19 -1.68
N VAL A 103 -1.33 -19.34 -2.47
CA VAL A 103 -1.78 -18.02 -2.01
C VAL A 103 -2.86 -18.21 -0.94
N LEU A 104 -2.52 -17.91 0.30
CA LEU A 104 -3.49 -17.92 1.40
C LEU A 104 -4.59 -16.88 1.15
N SER A 105 -5.81 -17.20 1.62
CA SER A 105 -6.87 -16.20 1.71
C SER A 105 -6.37 -15.00 2.51
N PRO A 106 -6.86 -13.77 2.24
CA PRO A 106 -6.37 -12.58 2.92
C PRO A 106 -6.45 -12.69 4.45
N VAL A 107 -7.52 -13.30 4.98
CA VAL A 107 -7.71 -13.53 6.41
C VAL A 107 -6.68 -14.52 6.97
N ALA A 108 -6.46 -15.67 6.31
CA ALA A 108 -5.47 -16.64 6.75
C ALA A 108 -4.04 -16.07 6.69
N TYR A 109 -3.74 -15.28 5.65
CA TYR A 109 -2.47 -14.58 5.54
C TYR A 109 -2.30 -13.56 6.67
N GLN A 110 -3.31 -12.74 6.94
CA GLN A 110 -3.30 -11.77 8.04
C GLN A 110 -3.05 -12.46 9.39
N GLN A 111 -3.74 -13.56 9.69
CA GLN A 111 -3.54 -14.31 10.93
C GLN A 111 -2.10 -14.84 11.05
N ARG A 112 -1.57 -15.42 9.97
CA ARG A 112 -0.16 -15.88 9.92
C ARG A 112 0.82 -14.73 10.16
N VAL A 113 0.60 -13.59 9.50
CA VAL A 113 1.44 -12.40 9.64
C VAL A 113 1.40 -11.89 11.08
N ARG A 114 0.21 -11.70 11.65
CA ARG A 114 0.04 -11.22 13.04
C ARG A 114 0.67 -12.15 14.07
N ARG A 115 0.55 -13.48 13.91
CA ARG A 115 1.25 -14.45 14.76
C ARG A 115 2.77 -14.28 14.72
N ARG A 116 3.33 -14.09 13.52
CA ARG A 116 4.78 -13.88 13.35
C ARG A 116 5.25 -12.50 13.84
N VAL A 117 4.40 -11.48 13.72
CA VAL A 117 4.65 -10.15 14.29
C VAL A 117 4.73 -10.23 15.81
N ALA A 118 3.78 -10.91 16.46
CA ALA A 118 3.74 -11.06 17.92
C ALA A 118 5.02 -11.70 18.50
N VAL A 119 5.62 -12.64 17.78
CA VAL A 119 6.90 -13.28 18.17
C VAL A 119 8.13 -12.64 17.52
N ARG A 120 7.99 -11.44 16.94
CA ARG A 120 9.07 -10.65 16.31
C ARG A 120 9.83 -11.34 15.16
N LYS A 121 9.17 -12.25 14.44
CA LYS A 121 9.72 -13.04 13.32
C LYS A 121 9.17 -12.66 11.93
N TRP A 122 8.55 -11.48 11.79
CA TRP A 122 8.00 -11.00 10.51
C TRP A 122 8.82 -9.85 9.90
N HIS A 123 9.07 -8.80 10.67
CA HIS A 123 9.98 -7.71 10.35
C HIS A 123 11.24 -7.79 11.21
N PRO A 124 12.37 -7.21 10.75
CA PRO A 124 13.56 -7.01 11.58
C PRO A 124 13.23 -6.35 12.93
N LEU A 125 13.99 -6.69 13.97
CA LEU A 125 13.68 -6.33 15.36
C LEU A 125 13.55 -4.81 15.54
N GLU A 126 14.40 -4.05 14.86
CA GLU A 126 14.47 -2.59 14.86
C GLU A 126 13.15 -1.96 14.41
N CYS A 127 12.43 -2.62 13.50
CA CYS A 127 11.16 -2.11 13.00
C CYS A 127 10.07 -2.16 14.07
N HIS A 128 10.10 -3.10 15.02
CA HIS A 128 8.98 -3.33 15.97
C HIS A 128 8.66 -2.14 16.87
N ARG A 129 9.59 -1.19 17.02
CA ARG A 129 9.31 0.09 17.69
C ARG A 129 8.26 0.95 16.97
N LEU A 130 7.92 0.62 15.73
CA LEU A 130 6.87 1.27 14.95
C LEU A 130 5.45 0.79 15.29
N LEU A 131 5.31 -0.33 16.02
CA LEU A 131 4.01 -0.90 16.41
C LEU A 131 3.39 -0.28 17.67
N LYS A 132 3.81 0.93 18.04
CA LYS A 132 3.23 1.65 19.17
C LYS A 132 1.84 2.19 18.84
#